data_AF-A0A4Q4M3M7-F1
#
_entry.id   AF-A0A4Q4M3M7-F1
#
_cell.length_a   1.000
_cell.length_b   1.000
_cell.length_c   1.000
_cell.angle_alpha   90.00
_cell.angle_beta   90.00
_cell.angle_gamma   90.00
#
_symmetry.space_group_name_H-M   'P 1'
#
loop_
_entity.id
_entity.type
_entity.pdbx_description
1 polymer ?
#
loop_
_entity_poly.entity_id
_entity_poly.type
_entity_poly.pdbx_seq_one_letter_code
_entity_poly.pdbx_strand_id
1 'polypeptide(L)'
;MTYGSAVLYEGSCETTKNLNIGVHLIINIFSSAILSGSNYTMQCLSSPTRSEVGNAHARGTWLDIGVPSIRNLRSIAKRRLWIWLLLGVSSIPLHLFYNSVVFTTLSGNSYFVYITNEAWLSSSNSLIFPDSGGYGPLLSELVDKQLWKANQAGSLQRLEPRSCIDAYARSFISARGNLLVITSNSTSSSEAGEIFDYASGGEITITGGQDATNLDPYSWICGDSLKCLKYYTSSTLGHRCEEYEFCDVDALGIRNNPQNWTLNQRKVDYCLSTKTEEHCKLRLNAAIAALVIFTNFCKALLIITTYFSTREHLLLGIGDAIVSFLSHPDPVTEGSSLLSKDDETPHQKFSSSSFGPRPFHLSRKRWLAAVSRRRTITIFTTAALSLIICSALLIYASFNMKGAKPSDIWTLGFGQPSENTLITFAGIRRRMIRTAGLLSNVLIANSPQLVLSFIYFSCNAHLTSMLAAREWSSFAKTRKGLRCRWGNGEGMIGMISLRADTRH
;
A
#
# COMPACT_ATOMS: atom_id res chain seq x y z
N MET A 1 -14.98 -21.56 10.65
CA MET A 1 -15.54 -21.05 9.38
C MET A 1 -15.56 -19.52 9.41
N THR A 2 -14.66 -18.86 8.69
CA THR A 2 -14.70 -17.40 8.51
C THR A 2 -15.69 -17.09 7.39
N TYR A 3 -16.93 -16.70 7.77
CA TYR A 3 -17.93 -16.23 6.82
C TYR A 3 -17.34 -15.08 5.97
N GLY A 4 -17.37 -15.24 4.64
CA GLY A 4 -17.00 -14.18 3.70
C GLY A 4 -15.59 -14.26 3.08
N SER A 5 -14.81 -15.33 3.28
CA SER A 5 -13.55 -15.52 2.54
C SER A 5 -13.41 -16.91 1.93
N ALA A 6 -12.94 -16.99 0.69
CA ALA A 6 -12.64 -18.23 -0.02
C ALA A 6 -11.13 -18.49 -0.02
N VAL A 7 -10.72 -19.76 0.06
CA VAL A 7 -9.32 -20.16 -0.13
C VAL A 7 -9.10 -20.42 -1.61
N LEU A 8 -8.19 -19.68 -2.23
CA LEU A 8 -7.79 -19.84 -3.63
C LEU A 8 -6.65 -20.85 -3.78
N TYR A 9 -5.75 -20.90 -2.79
CA TYR A 9 -4.61 -21.80 -2.75
C TYR A 9 -4.20 -22.04 -1.29
N GLU A 10 -3.73 -23.25 -0.99
CA GLU A 10 -3.12 -23.63 0.28
C GLU A 10 -1.89 -24.51 -0.01
N GLY A 11 -0.76 -24.21 0.63
CA GLY A 11 0.49 -24.95 0.47
C GLY A 11 1.69 -24.10 0.87
N SER A 12 2.80 -24.21 0.11
CA SER A 12 4.04 -23.52 0.46
C SER A 12 3.91 -22.00 0.48
N CYS A 13 4.63 -21.37 1.40
CA CYS A 13 4.60 -19.92 1.59
C CYS A 13 5.26 -19.18 0.43
N GLU A 14 6.27 -19.79 -0.21
CA GLU A 14 6.92 -19.27 -1.41
C GLU A 14 5.95 -19.23 -2.61
N THR A 15 5.23 -20.32 -2.87
CA THR A 15 4.26 -20.37 -3.97
C THR A 15 3.11 -19.40 -3.72
N THR A 16 2.61 -19.35 -2.47
CA THR A 16 1.58 -18.38 -2.07
C THR A 16 2.05 -16.94 -2.32
N LYS A 17 3.30 -16.60 -1.99
CA LYS A 17 3.90 -15.28 -2.24
C LYS A 17 3.96 -14.96 -3.73
N ASN A 18 4.42 -15.89 -4.56
CA ASN A 18 4.53 -15.70 -6.00
C ASN A 18 3.14 -15.53 -6.67
N LEU A 19 2.16 -16.35 -6.27
CA LEU A 19 0.77 -16.21 -6.72
C LEU A 19 0.18 -14.86 -6.30
N ASN A 20 0.42 -14.43 -5.06
CA ASN A 20 -0.04 -13.13 -4.57
C ASN A 20 0.52 -11.99 -5.43
N ILE A 21 1.83 -12.00 -5.72
CA ILE A 21 2.47 -11.00 -6.59
C ILE A 21 1.81 -10.98 -7.98
N GLY A 22 1.64 -12.15 -8.59
CA GLY A 22 1.04 -12.27 -9.93
C GLY A 22 -0.40 -11.76 -9.98
N VAL A 23 -1.23 -12.14 -9.00
CA VAL A 23 -2.62 -11.69 -8.91
C VAL A 23 -2.70 -10.18 -8.69
N HIS A 24 -1.88 -9.60 -7.81
CA HIS A 24 -1.86 -8.15 -7.61
C HIS A 24 -1.36 -7.38 -8.83
N LEU A 25 -0.46 -7.95 -9.64
CA LEU A 25 -0.04 -7.34 -10.90
C LEU A 25 -1.22 -7.23 -11.88
N ILE A 26 -1.97 -8.32 -12.07
CA ILE A 26 -3.15 -8.36 -12.96
C ILE A 26 -4.21 -7.36 -12.50
N ILE A 27 -4.51 -7.39 -11.20
CA ILE A 27 -5.39 -6.45 -10.49
C ILE A 27 -4.96 -5.02 -10.84
N ASN A 28 -3.70 -4.65 -10.60
CA ASN A 28 -3.23 -3.29 -10.86
C ASN A 28 -3.33 -2.89 -12.33
N ILE A 29 -3.07 -3.78 -13.29
CA ILE A 29 -3.24 -3.51 -14.73
C ILE A 29 -4.70 -3.16 -15.04
N PHE A 30 -5.66 -3.98 -14.61
CA PHE A 30 -7.08 -3.72 -14.86
C PHE A 30 -7.58 -2.45 -14.14
N SER A 31 -7.13 -2.22 -12.91
CA SER A 31 -7.43 -1.01 -12.15
C SER A 31 -6.94 0.24 -12.88
N SER A 32 -5.69 0.24 -13.35
CA SER A 32 -5.11 1.35 -14.11
C SER A 32 -5.85 1.60 -15.42
N ALA A 33 -6.24 0.56 -16.16
CA ALA A 33 -6.98 0.68 -17.41
C ALA A 33 -8.36 1.33 -17.19
N ILE A 34 -9.13 0.82 -16.22
CA ILE A 34 -10.47 1.36 -15.90
C ILE A 34 -10.36 2.79 -15.33
N LEU A 35 -9.37 3.06 -14.48
CA LEU A 35 -9.17 4.40 -13.92
C LEU A 35 -8.79 5.41 -15.00
N SER A 36 -7.92 5.04 -15.94
CA SER A 36 -7.55 5.86 -17.09
C SER A 36 -8.76 6.15 -17.98
N GLY A 37 -9.54 5.12 -18.32
CA GLY A 37 -10.76 5.26 -19.10
C GLY A 37 -11.81 6.15 -18.40
N SER A 38 -11.99 5.97 -17.09
CA SER A 38 -12.88 6.80 -16.27
C SER A 38 -12.40 8.26 -16.24
N ASN A 39 -11.10 8.50 -16.04
CA ASN A 39 -10.50 9.83 -16.03
C ASN A 39 -10.71 10.56 -17.37
N TYR A 40 -10.43 9.88 -18.48
CA TYR A 40 -10.64 10.44 -19.82
C TYR A 40 -12.12 10.72 -20.09
N THR A 41 -13.02 9.81 -19.71
CA THR A 41 -14.47 10.00 -19.85
C THR A 41 -14.95 11.21 -19.03
N MET A 42 -14.47 11.34 -17.78
CA MET A 42 -14.74 12.49 -16.94
C MET A 42 -14.24 13.81 -17.56
N GLN A 43 -13.07 13.80 -18.23
CA GLN A 43 -12.59 14.96 -18.97
C GLN A 43 -13.56 15.34 -20.09
N CYS A 44 -13.97 14.38 -20.92
CA CYS A 44 -14.96 14.61 -21.99
C CYS A 44 -16.29 15.15 -21.45
N LEU A 45 -16.82 14.56 -20.37
CA LEU A 45 -18.08 15.01 -19.76
C LEU A 45 -18.01 16.44 -19.26
N SER A 46 -16.84 16.87 -18.75
CA SER A 46 -16.60 18.23 -18.25
C SER A 46 -16.34 19.27 -19.35
N SER A 47 -16.13 18.83 -20.60
CA SER A 47 -15.92 19.74 -21.73
C SER A 47 -17.24 20.40 -22.14
N PRO A 48 -17.25 21.71 -22.41
CA PRO A 48 -18.47 22.41 -22.76
C PRO A 48 -18.78 22.27 -24.26
N THR A 49 -20.04 22.48 -24.62
CA THR A 49 -20.50 22.69 -26.00
C THR A 49 -20.41 24.16 -26.38
N ARG A 50 -20.50 24.47 -27.68
CA ARG A 50 -20.50 25.85 -28.17
C ARG A 50 -21.64 26.70 -27.59
N SER A 51 -22.83 26.12 -27.44
CA SER A 51 -23.99 26.80 -26.86
C SER A 51 -23.82 27.06 -25.37
N GLU A 52 -23.24 26.13 -24.61
CA GLU A 52 -22.93 26.32 -23.18
C GLU A 52 -21.90 27.43 -22.97
N VAL A 53 -20.89 27.53 -23.84
CA VAL A 53 -19.91 28.62 -23.83
C VAL A 53 -20.60 29.96 -24.12
N GLY A 54 -21.43 30.04 -25.17
CA GLY A 54 -22.17 31.27 -25.49
C GLY A 54 -23.11 31.71 -24.36
N ASN A 55 -23.81 30.76 -23.74
CA ASN A 55 -24.64 31.03 -22.56
C ASN A 55 -23.83 31.52 -21.35
N ALA A 56 -22.60 31.02 -21.17
CA ALA A 56 -21.71 31.52 -20.14
C ALA A 56 -21.26 32.95 -20.45
N HIS A 57 -20.83 33.22 -21.68
CA HIS A 57 -20.40 34.56 -22.11
C HIS A 57 -21.54 35.58 -21.97
N ALA A 58 -22.78 35.23 -22.36
CA ALA A 58 -23.95 36.10 -22.19
C ALA A 58 -24.24 36.46 -20.72
N ARG A 59 -23.79 35.64 -19.76
CA ARG A 59 -23.87 35.91 -18.31
C ARG A 59 -22.64 36.63 -17.76
N GLY A 60 -21.69 37.01 -18.61
CA GLY A 60 -20.42 37.61 -18.21
C GLY A 60 -19.43 36.63 -17.59
N THR A 61 -19.53 35.34 -17.93
CA THR A 61 -18.68 34.27 -17.38
C THR A 61 -18.05 33.46 -18.52
N TRP A 62 -17.02 32.67 -18.23
CA TRP A 62 -16.33 31.85 -19.23
C TRP A 62 -16.19 30.41 -18.74
N LEU A 63 -15.88 29.49 -19.66
CA LEU A 63 -15.67 28.08 -19.37
C LEU A 63 -14.28 27.64 -19.82
N ASP A 64 -13.73 26.64 -19.14
CA ASP A 64 -12.42 26.08 -19.49
C ASP A 64 -12.59 25.12 -20.69
N ILE A 65 -11.74 25.22 -21.71
CA ILE A 65 -11.78 24.32 -22.88
C ILE A 65 -10.44 23.57 -22.97
N GLY A 66 -10.49 22.27 -23.31
CA GLY A 66 -9.29 21.46 -23.50
C GLY A 66 -8.54 21.05 -22.22
N VAL A 67 -9.09 21.34 -21.04
CA VAL A 67 -8.47 21.02 -19.74
C VAL A 67 -9.50 20.46 -18.77
N PRO A 68 -9.11 19.58 -17.81
CA PRO A 68 -10.02 19.13 -16.76
C PRO A 68 -10.55 20.32 -15.93
N SER A 69 -11.87 20.44 -15.84
CA SER A 69 -12.50 21.53 -15.09
C SER A 69 -13.74 21.13 -14.30
N ILE A 70 -13.59 21.15 -12.98
CA ILE A 70 -14.70 21.01 -12.03
C ILE A 70 -15.61 22.25 -12.06
N ARG A 71 -15.09 23.41 -12.50
CA ARG A 71 -15.88 24.65 -12.63
C ARG A 71 -16.96 24.50 -13.70
N ASN A 72 -16.60 23.91 -14.84
CA ASN A 72 -17.53 23.67 -15.93
C ASN A 72 -18.73 22.82 -15.54
N LEU A 73 -18.57 21.93 -14.54
CA LEU A 73 -19.65 21.07 -14.06
C LEU A 73 -20.89 21.84 -13.60
N ARG A 74 -20.75 23.12 -13.23
CA ARG A 74 -21.87 24.00 -12.84
C ARG A 74 -22.67 24.55 -14.02
N SER A 75 -22.11 24.47 -15.23
CA SER A 75 -22.68 25.10 -16.43
C SER A 75 -23.01 24.12 -17.55
N ILE A 76 -22.58 22.86 -17.43
CA ILE A 76 -22.92 21.81 -18.39
C ILE A 76 -24.29 21.17 -18.10
N ALA A 77 -24.81 20.42 -19.08
CA ALA A 77 -26.02 19.61 -18.92
C ALA A 77 -26.00 18.71 -17.66
N LYS A 78 -27.11 18.72 -16.88
CA LYS A 78 -27.26 17.95 -15.63
C LYS A 78 -26.98 16.45 -15.79
N ARG A 79 -27.32 15.88 -16.95
CA ARG A 79 -27.03 14.47 -17.27
C ARG A 79 -25.51 14.18 -17.22
N ARG A 80 -24.70 15.06 -17.81
CA ARG A 80 -23.23 14.91 -17.82
C ARG A 80 -22.64 15.09 -16.41
N LEU A 81 -23.19 16.03 -15.63
CA LEU A 81 -22.83 16.20 -14.22
C LEU A 81 -23.06 14.91 -13.41
N TRP A 82 -24.23 14.29 -13.52
CA TRP A 82 -24.52 13.07 -12.75
C TRP A 82 -23.64 11.90 -13.14
N ILE A 83 -23.40 11.69 -14.44
CA ILE A 83 -22.48 10.63 -14.90
C ILE A 83 -21.07 10.90 -14.39
N TRP A 84 -20.60 12.15 -14.44
CA TRP A 84 -19.29 12.54 -13.92
C TRP A 84 -19.17 12.26 -12.41
N LEU A 85 -20.20 12.60 -11.62
CA LEU A 85 -20.23 12.33 -10.18
C LEU A 85 -20.21 10.82 -9.89
N LEU A 86 -20.99 10.03 -10.62
CA LEU A 86 -21.04 8.57 -10.45
C LEU A 86 -19.69 7.92 -10.79
N LEU A 87 -19.01 8.36 -11.85
CA LEU A 87 -17.65 7.92 -12.19
C LEU A 87 -16.62 8.28 -11.11
N GLY A 88 -16.74 9.49 -10.54
CA GLY A 88 -15.89 9.93 -9.43
C GLY A 88 -16.08 9.10 -8.17
N VAL A 89 -17.32 8.98 -7.69
CA VAL A 89 -17.66 8.24 -6.45
C VAL A 89 -17.30 6.76 -6.56
N SER A 90 -17.60 6.13 -7.70
CA SER A 90 -17.24 4.72 -7.95
C SER A 90 -15.72 4.48 -8.02
N SER A 91 -14.88 5.51 -8.07
CA SER A 91 -13.43 5.38 -7.99
C SER A 91 -12.91 5.19 -6.56
N ILE A 92 -13.66 5.65 -5.55
CA ILE A 92 -13.24 5.55 -4.14
C ILE A 92 -13.07 4.09 -3.69
N PRO A 93 -14.00 3.15 -3.96
CA PRO A 93 -13.83 1.76 -3.57
C PRO A 93 -12.60 1.09 -4.21
N LEU A 94 -12.24 1.47 -5.45
CA LEU A 94 -11.05 0.95 -6.10
C LEU A 94 -9.76 1.40 -5.40
N HIS A 95 -9.71 2.63 -4.91
CA HIS A 95 -8.53 3.10 -4.19
C HIS A 95 -8.42 2.53 -2.77
N LEU A 96 -9.53 2.14 -2.16
CA LEU A 96 -9.57 1.69 -0.76
C LEU A 96 -9.54 0.17 -0.58
N PHE A 97 -10.08 -0.60 -1.52
CA PHE A 97 -10.32 -2.04 -1.30
C PHE A 97 -9.68 -2.97 -2.34
N TYR A 98 -9.27 -2.44 -3.49
CA TYR A 98 -8.85 -3.24 -4.64
C TYR A 98 -7.61 -4.09 -4.34
N ASN A 99 -6.64 -3.52 -3.61
CA ASN A 99 -5.44 -4.21 -3.13
C ASN A 99 -5.70 -5.11 -1.91
N SER A 100 -6.96 -5.31 -1.52
CA SER A 100 -7.35 -6.17 -0.40
C SER A 100 -8.44 -7.17 -0.79
N VAL A 101 -8.76 -7.27 -2.08
CA VAL A 101 -9.62 -8.33 -2.65
C VAL A 101 -8.99 -9.69 -2.39
N VAL A 102 -7.69 -9.80 -2.67
CA VAL A 102 -6.86 -10.98 -2.40
C VAL A 102 -5.85 -10.62 -1.32
N PHE A 103 -5.62 -11.54 -0.40
CA PHE A 103 -4.64 -11.40 0.68
C PHE A 103 -4.08 -12.75 1.06
N THR A 104 -2.90 -12.76 1.68
CA THR A 104 -2.25 -13.97 2.16
C THR A 104 -2.47 -14.16 3.65
N THR A 105 -2.57 -15.41 4.07
CA THR A 105 -2.47 -15.80 5.49
C THR A 105 -1.26 -16.69 5.65
N LEU A 106 -0.40 -16.34 6.60
CA LEU A 106 0.84 -17.05 6.88
C LEU A 106 0.58 -18.15 7.90
N SER A 107 1.37 -19.23 7.82
CA SER A 107 1.48 -20.20 8.90
C SER A 107 2.56 -19.75 9.87
N GLY A 108 2.26 -19.72 11.16
CA GLY A 108 3.21 -19.46 12.23
C GLY A 108 3.04 -20.52 13.31
N ASN A 109 4.03 -21.40 13.42
CA ASN A 109 4.03 -22.48 14.39
C ASN A 109 4.63 -21.96 15.70
N SER A 110 3.92 -22.15 16.81
CA SER A 110 4.53 -22.14 18.13
C SER A 110 5.25 -23.47 18.35
N TYR A 111 6.38 -23.43 19.03
CA TYR A 111 7.24 -24.59 19.23
C TYR A 111 7.91 -24.57 20.60
N PHE A 112 8.31 -25.76 21.05
CA PHE A 112 9.15 -25.96 22.22
C PHE A 112 10.58 -26.30 21.82
N VAL A 113 11.50 -25.85 22.66
CA VAL A 113 12.94 -26.03 22.57
C VAL A 113 13.37 -26.82 23.80
N TYR A 114 14.00 -27.97 23.62
CA TYR A 114 14.53 -28.77 24.72
C TYR A 114 16.04 -28.83 24.64
N ILE A 115 16.73 -28.49 25.73
CA ILE A 115 18.18 -28.45 25.78
C ILE A 115 18.67 -29.74 26.46
N THR A 116 19.47 -30.53 25.75
CA THR A 116 19.93 -31.85 26.22
C THR A 116 21.31 -32.21 25.65
N ASN A 117 21.74 -33.47 25.81
CA ASN A 117 23.02 -34.01 25.34
C ASN A 117 22.84 -35.31 24.53
N GLU A 118 23.93 -35.79 23.93
CA GLU A 118 23.96 -37.04 23.15
C GLU A 118 23.47 -38.27 23.93
N ALA A 119 23.72 -38.33 25.24
CA ALA A 119 23.31 -39.46 26.06
C ALA A 119 21.78 -39.62 26.10
N TRP A 120 21.03 -38.51 26.08
CA TRP A 120 19.56 -38.54 26.05
C TRP A 120 19.02 -39.19 24.77
N LEU A 121 19.64 -38.93 23.63
CA LEU A 121 19.23 -39.48 22.33
C LEU A 121 19.31 -41.01 22.28
N SER A 122 20.26 -41.59 23.04
CA SER A 122 20.50 -43.03 23.11
C SER A 122 19.78 -43.74 24.27
N SER A 123 19.09 -42.99 25.12
CA SER A 123 18.51 -43.54 26.36
C SER A 123 17.31 -44.46 26.08
N SER A 124 17.22 -45.57 26.82
CA SER A 124 16.33 -46.66 26.43
C SER A 124 15.00 -46.72 27.18
N ASN A 125 14.78 -46.03 28.32
CA ASN A 125 13.46 -45.99 28.99
C ASN A 125 13.30 -45.10 30.25
N SER A 126 14.33 -44.45 30.79
CA SER A 126 14.22 -43.67 32.05
C SER A 126 14.58 -42.20 31.84
N LEU A 127 13.66 -41.43 31.27
CA LEU A 127 13.84 -40.01 31.09
C LEU A 127 13.43 -39.26 32.36
N ILE A 128 14.34 -38.46 32.91
CA ILE A 128 14.05 -37.49 33.95
C ILE A 128 13.67 -36.19 33.24
N PHE A 129 12.40 -35.81 33.37
CA PHE A 129 11.90 -34.53 32.89
C PHE A 129 11.96 -33.51 34.04
N PRO A 130 12.33 -32.24 33.79
CA PRO A 130 12.27 -31.21 34.82
C PRO A 130 10.82 -31.01 35.29
N ASP A 131 10.61 -30.98 36.61
CA ASP A 131 9.29 -30.82 37.23
C ASP A 131 8.69 -29.45 36.86
N SER A 132 7.72 -29.46 35.93
CA SER A 132 7.09 -28.24 35.44
C SER A 132 6.02 -27.78 36.44
N GLY A 133 6.42 -26.89 37.33
CA GLY A 133 5.49 -26.19 38.23
C GLY A 133 4.22 -25.66 37.57
N GLY A 134 3.09 -25.82 38.26
CA GLY A 134 1.84 -25.04 38.09
C GLY A 134 1.02 -25.20 36.81
N TYR A 135 1.64 -25.53 35.66
CA TYR A 135 0.98 -25.74 34.37
C TYR A 135 0.97 -27.22 33.94
N GLY A 136 1.02 -28.13 34.90
CA GLY A 136 0.63 -29.53 34.75
C GLY A 136 1.61 -30.43 33.97
N PRO A 137 1.73 -31.72 34.36
CA PRO A 137 2.50 -32.73 33.63
C PRO A 137 1.95 -33.05 32.23
N LEU A 138 0.67 -32.79 31.97
CA LEU A 138 -0.07 -33.34 30.82
C LEU A 138 0.28 -32.68 29.46
N LEU A 139 0.59 -31.38 29.44
CA LEU A 139 0.88 -30.64 28.19
C LEU A 139 2.33 -30.86 27.72
N SER A 140 3.27 -30.87 28.67
CA SER A 140 4.65 -31.33 28.43
C SER A 140 4.62 -32.80 28.01
N GLU A 141 3.95 -33.69 28.74
CA GLU A 141 3.90 -35.12 28.41
C GLU A 141 3.32 -35.44 27.02
N LEU A 142 2.37 -34.65 26.49
CA LEU A 142 1.80 -34.87 25.15
C LEU A 142 2.68 -34.35 24.01
N VAL A 143 3.34 -33.21 24.19
CA VAL A 143 4.18 -32.56 23.15
C VAL A 143 5.60 -33.11 23.16
N ASP A 144 6.15 -33.48 24.32
CA ASP A 144 7.45 -34.14 24.51
C ASP A 144 7.48 -35.55 23.95
N LYS A 145 6.41 -36.34 24.17
CA LYS A 145 6.32 -37.70 23.62
C LYS A 145 6.34 -37.72 22.10
N GLN A 146 5.86 -36.68 21.42
CA GLN A 146 5.94 -36.61 19.96
C GLN A 146 7.38 -36.39 19.48
N LEU A 147 8.14 -35.50 20.12
CA LEU A 147 9.53 -35.23 19.75
C LEU A 147 10.43 -36.43 20.08
N TRP A 148 10.20 -37.10 21.21
CA TRP A 148 10.85 -38.37 21.55
C TRP A 148 10.58 -39.46 20.51
N LYS A 149 9.30 -39.69 20.15
CA LYS A 149 8.94 -40.66 19.11
C LYS A 149 9.56 -40.32 17.76
N ALA A 150 9.62 -39.03 17.41
CA ALA A 150 10.25 -38.55 16.19
C ALA A 150 11.77 -38.79 16.19
N ASN A 151 12.43 -38.63 17.35
CA ASN A 151 13.84 -38.99 17.52
C ASN A 151 14.06 -40.50 17.28
N GLN A 152 13.27 -41.35 17.95
CA GLN A 152 13.38 -42.81 17.80
C GLN A 152 13.05 -43.29 16.38
N ALA A 153 12.16 -42.60 15.68
CA ALA A 153 11.85 -42.88 14.27
C ALA A 153 12.91 -42.33 13.29
N GLY A 154 13.92 -41.58 13.77
CA GLY A 154 14.93 -40.94 12.93
C GLY A 154 14.35 -39.85 12.01
N SER A 155 13.19 -39.28 12.33
CA SER A 155 12.48 -38.32 11.47
C SER A 155 12.91 -36.86 11.71
N LEU A 156 13.73 -36.60 12.73
CA LEU A 156 14.25 -35.27 13.04
C LEU A 156 15.38 -34.88 12.08
N GLN A 157 15.39 -33.63 11.63
CA GLN A 157 16.47 -33.12 10.80
C GLN A 157 17.58 -32.52 11.66
N ARG A 158 18.80 -33.03 11.51
CA ARG A 158 20.01 -32.39 12.04
C ARG A 158 20.28 -31.06 11.32
N LEU A 159 20.43 -30.00 12.10
CA LEU A 159 20.83 -28.66 11.68
C LEU A 159 22.07 -28.24 12.45
N GLU A 160 23.12 -27.85 11.73
CA GLU A 160 24.30 -27.26 12.34
C GLU A 160 23.96 -25.90 12.98
N PRO A 161 24.73 -25.41 13.98
CA PRO A 161 24.40 -24.23 14.78
C PRO A 161 23.92 -23.02 13.95
N ARG A 162 24.65 -22.67 12.88
CA ARG A 162 24.28 -21.57 11.98
C ARG A 162 22.92 -21.80 11.31
N SER A 163 22.69 -22.99 10.76
CA SER A 163 21.44 -23.33 10.07
C SER A 163 20.27 -23.44 11.04
N CYS A 164 20.51 -23.83 12.29
CA CYS A 164 19.52 -23.82 13.35
C CYS A 164 19.08 -22.38 13.68
N ILE A 165 20.05 -21.48 13.89
CA ILE A 165 19.77 -20.05 14.11
C ILE A 165 19.03 -19.47 12.90
N ASP A 166 19.47 -19.72 11.67
CA ASP A 166 18.84 -19.18 10.45
C ASP A 166 17.39 -19.70 10.24
N ALA A 167 17.08 -20.89 10.74
CA ALA A 167 15.75 -21.49 10.67
C ALA A 167 14.79 -20.93 11.73
N TYR A 168 15.30 -20.64 12.94
CA TYR A 168 14.48 -20.29 14.11
C TYR A 168 14.51 -18.81 14.51
N ALA A 169 15.54 -18.03 14.13
CA ALA A 169 15.60 -16.58 14.31
C ALA A 169 14.76 -15.84 13.26
N ARG A 170 13.45 -16.09 13.30
CA ARG A 170 12.43 -15.51 12.40
C ARG A 170 11.16 -15.20 13.18
N SER A 171 10.47 -14.15 12.77
CA SER A 171 9.21 -13.71 13.36
C SER A 171 8.09 -14.74 13.25
N PHE A 172 8.01 -15.38 12.07
CA PHE A 172 6.99 -16.38 11.75
C PHE A 172 7.66 -17.59 11.13
N ILE A 173 7.48 -18.75 11.75
CA ILE A 173 8.06 -20.02 11.31
C ILE A 173 6.95 -20.92 10.79
N SER A 174 6.99 -21.28 9.50
CA SER A 174 5.98 -22.10 8.84
C SER A 174 6.40 -23.56 8.65
N ALA A 175 7.69 -23.81 8.39
CA ALA A 175 8.21 -25.11 7.94
C ALA A 175 8.92 -25.92 9.04
N ARG A 176 8.95 -25.42 10.29
CA ARG A 176 9.58 -26.07 11.45
C ARG A 176 8.64 -26.14 12.64
N GLY A 177 8.86 -27.12 13.50
CA GLY A 177 8.18 -27.30 14.78
C GLY A 177 9.16 -27.40 15.94
N ASN A 178 8.85 -28.25 16.91
CA ASN A 178 9.69 -28.49 18.09
C ASN A 178 11.10 -28.97 17.73
N LEU A 179 12.08 -28.64 18.57
CA LEU A 179 13.47 -29.06 18.40
C LEU A 179 14.15 -29.47 19.70
N LEU A 180 15.15 -30.33 19.54
CA LEU A 180 16.17 -30.64 20.54
C LEU A 180 17.42 -29.83 20.21
N VAL A 181 18.02 -29.20 21.21
CA VAL A 181 19.32 -28.54 21.11
C VAL A 181 20.32 -29.39 21.87
N ILE A 182 21.29 -29.94 21.14
CA ILE A 182 22.32 -30.82 21.68
C ILE A 182 23.51 -29.96 22.09
N THR A 183 23.90 -30.10 23.34
CA THR A 183 24.97 -29.32 23.94
C THR A 183 26.08 -30.22 24.47
N SER A 184 27.32 -29.74 24.35
CA SER A 184 28.48 -30.33 25.00
C SER A 184 28.79 -29.60 26.30
N ASN A 185 29.36 -30.36 27.25
CA ASN A 185 29.91 -29.91 28.53
C ASN A 185 28.87 -29.70 29.66
N SER A 186 28.85 -30.65 30.60
CA SER A 186 28.84 -30.30 32.02
C SER A 186 29.99 -31.03 32.70
N THR A 187 30.67 -30.31 33.58
CA THR A 187 31.74 -30.77 34.47
C THR A 187 31.30 -31.81 35.51
N SER A 188 30.15 -32.47 35.32
CA SER A 188 29.50 -33.38 36.26
C SER A 188 28.97 -34.61 35.51
N SER A 189 29.58 -35.78 35.75
CA SER A 189 29.16 -37.08 35.21
C SER A 189 27.77 -37.55 35.69
N SER A 190 27.06 -36.75 36.47
CA SER A 190 25.73 -37.01 37.03
C SER A 190 24.57 -36.54 36.15
N GLU A 191 24.83 -35.97 34.97
CA GLU A 191 23.84 -35.30 34.12
C GLU A 191 23.66 -35.99 32.73
N ALA A 192 24.14 -37.22 32.61
CA ALA A 192 24.01 -37.99 31.37
C ALA A 192 22.55 -38.43 31.16
N GLY A 193 21.92 -38.00 30.06
CA GLY A 193 20.59 -38.47 29.67
C GLY A 193 19.40 -37.65 30.19
N GLU A 194 19.63 -36.41 30.64
CA GLU A 194 18.56 -35.53 31.16
C GLU A 194 18.23 -34.37 30.20
N ILE A 195 17.03 -33.81 30.34
CA ILE A 195 16.69 -32.51 29.75
C ILE A 195 17.07 -31.44 30.78
N PHE A 196 18.02 -30.59 30.42
CA PHE A 196 18.57 -29.59 31.33
C PHE A 196 17.68 -28.37 31.48
N ASP A 197 17.00 -28.00 30.40
CA ASP A 197 16.12 -26.84 30.36
C ASP A 197 15.17 -26.94 29.17
N TYR A 198 14.09 -26.15 29.21
CA TYR A 198 13.16 -26.01 28.12
C TYR A 198 12.77 -24.54 27.91
N ALA A 199 12.51 -24.18 26.66
CA ALA A 199 12.00 -22.87 26.29
C ALA A 199 10.86 -23.03 25.27
N SER A 200 10.15 -21.94 25.03
CA SER A 200 9.16 -21.86 23.95
C SER A 200 9.53 -20.72 22.99
N GLY A 201 9.07 -20.84 21.74
CA GLY A 201 9.25 -19.84 20.71
C GLY A 201 8.13 -19.85 19.69
N GLY A 202 8.16 -18.86 18.80
CA GLY A 202 7.19 -18.67 17.72
C GLY A 202 5.86 -18.03 18.15
N GLU A 203 5.62 -17.85 19.45
CA GLU A 203 4.44 -17.16 19.95
C GLU A 203 4.65 -15.65 19.98
N ILE A 204 3.77 -14.91 19.28
CA ILE A 204 3.66 -13.46 19.40
C ILE A 204 2.36 -13.16 20.15
N THR A 205 2.47 -12.84 21.44
CA THR A 205 1.31 -12.58 22.28
C THR A 205 1.01 -11.07 22.31
N ILE A 206 -0.10 -10.70 21.67
CA ILE A 206 -0.64 -9.34 21.75
C ILE A 206 -1.69 -9.34 22.88
N THR A 207 -1.27 -9.03 24.11
CA THR A 207 -2.21 -8.89 25.24
C THR A 207 -2.99 -7.58 25.14
N GLY A 208 -4.21 -7.56 25.69
CA GLY A 208 -5.11 -6.40 25.65
C GLY A 208 -4.65 -5.17 26.47
N GLY A 209 -3.51 -5.26 27.16
CA GLY A 209 -2.84 -4.14 27.84
C GLY A 209 -2.19 -3.18 26.85
N GLN A 210 -1.73 -2.00 27.30
CA GLN A 210 -1.17 -0.96 26.41
C GLN A 210 0.04 -1.43 25.59
N ASP A 211 0.77 -2.44 26.06
CA ASP A 211 1.95 -2.99 25.40
C ASP A 211 1.71 -4.42 24.90
N ALA A 212 2.18 -4.73 23.69
CA ALA A 212 2.44 -6.12 23.31
C ALA A 212 3.52 -6.65 24.28
N THR A 213 3.21 -7.73 25.00
CA THR A 213 4.06 -8.25 26.08
C THR A 213 5.06 -9.29 25.60
N ASN A 214 4.88 -9.87 24.41
CA ASN A 214 5.87 -10.76 23.79
C ASN A 214 5.98 -10.49 22.27
N LEU A 215 6.91 -9.61 21.90
CA LEU A 215 7.28 -9.31 20.50
C LEU A 215 8.60 -9.98 20.11
N ASP A 216 9.15 -10.88 20.94
CA ASP A 216 10.43 -11.56 20.72
C ASP A 216 10.23 -13.08 20.58
N PRO A 217 9.79 -13.55 19.40
CA PRO A 217 9.38 -14.93 19.20
C PRO A 217 10.53 -15.95 19.23
N TYR A 218 11.79 -15.49 19.32
CA TYR A 218 12.96 -16.38 19.34
C TYR A 218 13.98 -15.98 20.41
N SER A 219 13.53 -15.30 21.47
CA SER A 219 14.35 -14.84 22.59
C SER A 219 15.25 -15.93 23.20
N TRP A 220 14.79 -17.19 23.18
CA TRP A 220 15.52 -18.36 23.66
C TRP A 220 16.91 -18.52 23.03
N ILE A 221 17.12 -18.05 21.78
CA ILE A 221 18.42 -18.14 21.10
C ILE A 221 19.47 -17.27 21.80
N CYS A 222 19.05 -16.13 22.36
CA CYS A 222 19.92 -15.14 22.99
C CYS A 222 20.00 -15.30 24.53
N GLY A 223 19.46 -16.38 25.11
CA GLY A 223 19.25 -16.51 26.56
C GLY A 223 20.48 -16.20 27.44
N ASP A 224 21.68 -16.64 27.03
CA ASP A 224 22.93 -16.38 27.78
C ASP A 224 23.51 -14.98 27.54
N SER A 225 23.17 -14.36 26.41
CA SER A 225 23.72 -13.06 25.98
C SER A 225 22.89 -11.88 26.49
N LEU A 226 21.64 -12.11 26.88
CA LEU A 226 20.74 -11.09 27.40
C LEU A 226 21.00 -10.83 28.89
N LYS A 227 21.05 -9.55 29.29
CA LYS A 227 21.18 -9.14 30.70
C LYS A 227 19.84 -9.22 31.44
N CYS A 228 19.29 -10.42 31.57
CA CYS A 228 18.02 -10.62 32.27
C CYS A 228 18.25 -11.06 33.72
N LEU A 229 17.59 -10.40 34.67
CA LEU A 229 17.55 -10.86 36.06
C LEU A 229 16.77 -12.17 36.10
N LYS A 230 17.44 -13.24 36.53
CA LYS A 230 16.80 -14.50 36.88
C LYS A 230 16.03 -14.30 38.18
N TYR A 231 14.71 -14.47 38.15
CA TYR A 231 13.90 -14.53 39.37
C TYR A 231 13.26 -15.91 39.50
N TYR A 232 13.31 -16.44 40.72
CA TYR A 232 12.65 -17.71 41.04
C TYR A 232 11.26 -17.39 41.55
N THR A 233 10.23 -17.90 40.87
CA THR A 233 8.97 -18.20 41.54
C THR A 233 9.03 -19.65 42.02
N SER A 234 8.25 -20.01 43.03
CA SER A 234 8.34 -21.28 43.78
C SER A 234 8.30 -22.57 42.97
N SER A 235 8.20 -22.51 41.63
CA SER A 235 8.33 -23.67 40.75
C SER A 235 8.74 -23.36 39.29
N THR A 236 9.13 -22.12 38.93
CA THR A 236 9.63 -21.79 37.58
C THR A 236 10.73 -20.71 37.62
N LEU A 237 11.76 -20.89 36.79
CA LEU A 237 12.75 -19.86 36.49
C LEU A 237 12.09 -18.83 35.56
N GLY A 238 11.89 -17.61 36.07
CA GLY A 238 11.44 -16.49 35.28
C GLY A 238 12.61 -15.58 34.91
N HIS A 239 12.60 -15.03 33.71
CA HIS A 239 13.54 -14.00 33.29
C HIS A 239 12.83 -12.64 33.35
N ARG A 240 13.33 -11.71 34.18
CA ARG A 240 12.89 -10.31 34.21
C ARG A 240 14.04 -9.47 33.67
N CYS A 241 13.94 -9.01 32.43
CA CYS A 241 14.94 -8.12 31.86
C CYS A 241 14.63 -6.69 32.36
N GLU A 242 15.60 -6.05 33.01
CA GLU A 242 15.45 -4.70 33.60
C GLU A 242 15.30 -3.60 32.52
N GLU A 243 15.64 -3.96 31.28
CA GLU A 243 15.31 -3.28 30.04
C GLU A 243 14.93 -4.39 29.06
N TYR A 244 13.79 -4.32 28.35
CA TYR A 244 13.38 -5.34 27.37
C TYR A 244 14.35 -5.28 26.16
N GLU A 245 15.53 -5.89 26.30
CA GLU A 245 16.47 -6.08 25.21
C GLU A 245 15.98 -7.26 24.36
N PHE A 246 15.62 -6.98 23.11
CA PHE A 246 15.15 -7.99 22.17
C PHE A 246 16.33 -8.82 21.66
N CYS A 247 16.09 -10.09 21.35
CA CYS A 247 17.07 -10.97 20.75
C CYS A 247 17.40 -10.52 19.32
N ASP A 248 18.55 -9.86 19.18
CA ASP A 248 19.18 -9.56 17.90
C ASP A 248 20.42 -10.43 17.74
N VAL A 249 20.25 -11.57 17.05
CA VAL A 249 21.31 -12.56 16.83
C VAL A 249 22.47 -12.02 16.01
N ASP A 250 22.26 -10.95 15.23
CA ASP A 250 23.27 -10.34 14.37
C ASP A 250 24.05 -9.28 15.16
N ALA A 251 23.38 -8.42 15.92
CA ALA A 251 24.03 -7.45 16.79
C ALA A 251 24.83 -8.11 17.92
N LEU A 252 24.35 -9.23 18.46
CA LEU A 252 25.06 -10.03 19.47
C LEU A 252 26.17 -10.91 18.87
N GLY A 253 26.30 -10.97 17.54
CA GLY A 253 27.31 -11.77 16.86
C GLY A 253 27.10 -13.29 16.96
N ILE A 254 25.97 -13.75 17.50
CA ILE A 254 25.60 -15.17 17.63
C ILE A 254 25.53 -15.81 16.25
N ARG A 255 24.88 -15.12 15.30
CA ARG A 255 24.77 -15.62 13.93
C ARG A 255 26.15 -15.75 13.28
N ASN A 256 27.01 -14.74 13.44
CA ASN A 256 28.31 -14.66 12.78
C ASN A 256 29.38 -15.57 13.41
N ASN A 257 29.27 -15.85 14.70
CA ASN A 257 30.16 -16.74 15.44
C ASN A 257 29.37 -17.92 16.05
N PRO A 258 28.75 -18.77 15.23
CA PRO A 258 27.84 -19.82 15.70
C PRO A 258 28.57 -20.90 16.53
N GLN A 259 29.90 -20.98 16.45
CA GLN A 259 30.75 -21.87 17.23
C GLN A 259 30.84 -21.48 18.71
N ASN A 260 30.56 -20.21 19.03
CA ASN A 260 30.57 -19.68 20.39
C ASN A 260 29.14 -19.58 20.95
N TRP A 261 28.14 -20.10 20.24
CA TRP A 261 26.76 -20.07 20.70
C TRP A 261 26.59 -20.99 21.91
N THR A 262 26.14 -20.41 23.01
CA THR A 262 25.85 -21.14 24.24
C THR A 262 24.41 -20.94 24.67
N LEU A 263 23.86 -21.97 25.34
CA LEU A 263 22.60 -21.90 26.05
C LEU A 263 22.81 -22.46 27.46
N ASN A 264 22.44 -21.70 28.49
CA ASN A 264 22.72 -22.01 29.88
C ASN A 264 24.19 -22.32 30.15
N GLN A 265 25.09 -21.54 29.55
CA GLN A 265 26.56 -21.68 29.64
C GLN A 265 27.11 -22.99 29.02
N ARG A 266 26.29 -23.72 28.27
CA ARG A 266 26.69 -24.94 27.55
C ARG A 266 26.85 -24.65 26.09
N LYS A 267 27.91 -25.20 25.48
CA LYS A 267 28.16 -25.00 24.05
C LYS A 267 27.14 -25.78 23.23
N VAL A 268 26.50 -25.14 22.26
CA VAL A 268 25.59 -25.81 21.33
C VAL A 268 26.40 -26.50 20.24
N ASP A 269 26.23 -27.82 20.11
CA ASP A 269 26.89 -28.61 19.08
C ASP A 269 26.03 -28.65 17.80
N TYR A 270 24.74 -28.94 17.92
CA TYR A 270 23.78 -28.97 16.81
C TYR A 270 22.33 -29.01 17.31
N CYS A 271 21.36 -28.84 16.40
CA CYS A 271 19.93 -28.97 16.69
C CYS A 271 19.32 -30.15 15.93
N LEU A 272 18.33 -30.83 16.51
CA LEU A 272 17.45 -31.78 15.83
C LEU A 272 16.05 -31.19 15.76
N SER A 273 15.63 -30.80 14.56
CA SER A 273 14.42 -30.03 14.32
C SER A 273 13.35 -30.85 13.60
N THR A 274 12.11 -30.74 14.06
CA THR A 274 10.95 -31.31 13.36
C THR A 274 10.61 -30.49 12.13
N LYS A 275 10.50 -31.14 10.97
CA LYS A 275 9.95 -30.52 9.75
C LYS A 275 8.42 -30.53 9.81
N THR A 276 7.80 -29.42 9.43
CA THR A 276 6.35 -29.30 9.33
C THR A 276 5.94 -28.88 7.93
N GLU A 277 4.74 -29.27 7.53
CA GLU A 277 4.15 -28.81 6.27
C GLU A 277 3.70 -27.36 6.40
N GLU A 278 3.96 -26.57 5.36
CA GLU A 278 3.51 -25.19 5.32
C GLU A 278 2.04 -25.11 4.93
N HIS A 279 1.25 -24.35 5.71
CA HIS A 279 -0.16 -24.11 5.46
C HIS A 279 -0.45 -22.63 5.12
N CYS A 280 0.44 -22.02 4.32
CA CYS A 280 0.20 -20.68 3.81
C CYS A 280 -0.97 -20.68 2.84
N LYS A 281 -1.86 -19.68 2.93
CA LYS A 281 -3.08 -19.62 2.10
C LYS A 281 -3.18 -18.31 1.36
N LEU A 282 -3.58 -18.39 0.10
CA LEU A 282 -4.08 -17.26 -0.67
C LEU A 282 -5.60 -17.20 -0.50
N ARG A 283 -6.12 -16.07 -0.01
CA ARG A 283 -7.54 -15.90 0.27
C ARG A 283 -8.16 -14.79 -0.56
N LEU A 284 -9.42 -14.98 -0.92
CA LEU A 284 -10.28 -13.97 -1.54
C LEU A 284 -11.30 -13.49 -0.51
N ASN A 285 -11.37 -12.19 -0.26
CA ASN A 285 -12.48 -11.61 0.51
C ASN A 285 -13.69 -11.41 -0.41
N ALA A 286 -14.72 -12.22 -0.25
CA ALA A 286 -15.87 -12.25 -1.15
C ALA A 286 -16.68 -10.94 -1.13
N ALA A 287 -16.79 -10.29 0.03
CA ALA A 287 -17.52 -9.03 0.16
C ALA A 287 -16.79 -7.88 -0.54
N ILE A 288 -15.48 -7.79 -0.35
CA ILE A 288 -14.64 -6.80 -1.04
C ILE A 288 -14.62 -7.09 -2.55
N ALA A 289 -14.47 -8.35 -2.94
CA ALA A 289 -14.51 -8.76 -4.34
C ALA A 289 -15.83 -8.35 -5.01
N ALA A 290 -16.97 -8.65 -4.39
CA ALA A 290 -18.29 -8.27 -4.90
C ALA A 290 -18.43 -6.75 -5.07
N LEU A 291 -18.01 -5.96 -4.08
CA LEU A 291 -18.02 -4.49 -4.14
C LEU A 291 -17.16 -3.96 -5.30
N VAL A 292 -15.96 -4.48 -5.46
CA VAL A 292 -15.02 -4.09 -6.52
C VAL A 292 -15.53 -4.48 -7.91
N ILE A 293 -16.07 -5.70 -8.06
CA ILE A 293 -16.65 -6.17 -9.32
C ILE A 293 -17.84 -5.31 -9.70
N PHE A 294 -18.76 -5.09 -8.75
CA PHE A 294 -19.96 -4.26 -8.97
C PHE A 294 -19.60 -2.83 -9.36
N THR A 295 -18.71 -2.18 -8.62
CA THR A 295 -18.31 -0.78 -8.91
C THR A 295 -17.61 -0.65 -10.26
N ASN A 296 -16.78 -1.62 -10.65
CA ASN A 296 -16.18 -1.64 -11.99
C ASN A 296 -17.18 -1.90 -13.10
N PHE A 297 -18.14 -2.81 -12.88
CA PHE A 297 -19.21 -3.06 -13.83
C PHE A 297 -20.04 -1.80 -14.07
N CYS A 298 -20.46 -1.10 -13.00
CA CYS A 298 -21.16 0.17 -13.11
C CYS A 298 -20.32 1.22 -13.85
N LYS A 299 -19.02 1.31 -13.57
CA LYS A 299 -18.12 2.22 -14.30
C LYS A 299 -18.04 1.91 -15.78
N ALA A 300 -17.82 0.65 -16.13
CA ALA A 300 -17.76 0.22 -17.52
C ALA A 300 -19.06 0.58 -18.25
N LEU A 301 -20.21 0.33 -17.63
CA LEU A 301 -21.51 0.71 -18.16
C LEU A 301 -21.64 2.24 -18.34
N LEU A 302 -21.20 3.06 -17.39
CA LEU A 302 -21.22 4.52 -17.49
C LEU A 302 -20.31 5.03 -18.62
N ILE A 303 -19.11 4.44 -18.77
CA ILE A 303 -18.18 4.77 -19.86
C ILE A 303 -18.80 4.42 -21.21
N ILE A 304 -19.33 3.21 -21.36
CA ILE A 304 -19.99 2.73 -22.58
C ILE A 304 -21.21 3.60 -22.91
N THR A 305 -22.04 3.90 -21.91
CA THR A 305 -23.23 4.75 -22.08
C THR A 305 -22.83 6.15 -22.52
N THR A 306 -21.76 6.71 -21.95
CA THR A 306 -21.23 8.03 -22.36
C THR A 306 -20.78 7.99 -23.81
N TYR A 307 -20.01 6.98 -24.20
CA TYR A 307 -19.53 6.80 -25.57
C TYR A 307 -20.68 6.81 -26.59
N PHE A 308 -21.77 6.09 -26.33
CA PHE A 308 -22.92 6.02 -27.26
C PHE A 308 -23.89 7.21 -27.14
N SER A 309 -23.97 7.86 -25.98
CA SER A 309 -24.95 8.92 -25.72
C SER A 309 -24.46 10.32 -26.05
N THR A 310 -23.15 10.55 -26.05
CA THR A 310 -22.58 11.87 -26.34
C THR A 310 -22.60 12.12 -27.85
N ARG A 311 -23.72 12.67 -28.32
CA ARG A 311 -23.88 13.15 -29.71
C ARG A 311 -23.63 14.66 -29.86
N GLU A 312 -23.47 15.36 -28.74
CA GLU A 312 -23.20 16.80 -28.73
C GLU A 312 -21.78 17.10 -29.22
N HIS A 313 -21.61 18.19 -29.98
CA HIS A 313 -20.28 18.69 -30.36
C HIS A 313 -19.57 19.31 -29.15
N LEU A 314 -18.81 18.48 -28.44
CA LEU A 314 -17.99 18.90 -27.31
C LEU A 314 -16.69 19.56 -27.77
N LEU A 315 -16.31 20.65 -27.12
CA LEU A 315 -15.04 21.32 -27.34
C LEU A 315 -13.96 20.64 -26.48
N LEU A 316 -13.36 19.56 -27.00
CA LEU A 316 -12.43 18.69 -26.26
C LEU A 316 -10.99 19.21 -26.29
N GLY A 317 -10.63 20.03 -27.27
CA GLY A 317 -9.32 20.63 -27.39
C GLY A 317 -9.36 22.08 -27.89
N ILE A 318 -8.19 22.72 -27.87
CA ILE A 318 -8.03 24.08 -28.40
C ILE A 318 -8.36 24.15 -29.89
N GLY A 319 -7.99 23.12 -30.67
CA GLY A 319 -8.32 23.05 -32.09
C GLY A 319 -9.83 23.07 -32.34
N ASP A 320 -10.61 22.27 -31.60
CA ASP A 320 -12.08 22.26 -31.70
C ASP A 320 -12.66 23.65 -31.38
N ALA A 321 -12.09 24.34 -30.38
CA ALA A 321 -12.49 25.70 -30.03
C ALA A 321 -12.21 26.68 -31.17
N ILE A 322 -10.98 26.69 -31.70
CA ILE A 322 -10.57 27.58 -32.81
C ILE A 322 -11.52 27.41 -34.00
N VAL A 323 -11.73 26.18 -34.46
CA VAL A 323 -12.63 25.91 -35.59
C VAL A 323 -14.04 26.40 -35.28
N SER A 324 -14.56 26.09 -34.08
CA SER A 324 -15.91 26.50 -33.70
C SER A 324 -16.09 28.03 -33.65
N PHE A 325 -15.11 28.79 -33.14
CA PHE A 325 -15.18 30.25 -33.06
C PHE A 325 -14.91 30.94 -34.39
N LEU A 326 -14.10 30.35 -35.27
CA LEU A 326 -13.90 30.86 -36.63
C LEU A 326 -15.15 30.64 -37.51
N SER A 327 -15.79 29.48 -37.40
CA SER A 327 -17.01 29.20 -38.16
C SER A 327 -18.23 29.95 -37.62
N HIS A 328 -18.32 30.11 -36.30
CA HIS A 328 -19.42 30.81 -35.64
C HIS A 328 -18.87 31.79 -34.59
N PRO A 329 -18.53 33.03 -35.00
CA PRO A 329 -18.04 34.07 -34.10
C PRO A 329 -18.98 34.31 -32.91
N ASP A 330 -18.42 34.69 -31.77
CA ASP A 330 -19.20 34.99 -30.57
C ASP A 330 -19.53 36.48 -30.49
N PRO A 331 -20.82 36.87 -30.55
CA PRO A 331 -21.20 38.29 -30.54
C PRO A 331 -20.86 38.98 -29.23
N VAL A 332 -20.75 38.25 -28.11
CA VAL A 332 -20.46 38.85 -26.79
C VAL A 332 -19.00 39.30 -26.69
N THR A 333 -18.09 38.60 -27.38
CA THR A 333 -16.64 38.88 -27.37
C THR A 333 -16.17 39.56 -28.65
N GLU A 334 -17.09 40.05 -29.48
CA GLU A 334 -16.75 40.79 -30.69
C GLU A 334 -15.93 42.04 -30.33
N GLY A 335 -14.89 42.32 -31.12
CA GLY A 335 -13.94 43.42 -30.84
C GLY A 335 -12.97 43.19 -29.68
N SER A 336 -13.15 42.14 -28.88
CA SER A 336 -12.35 41.85 -27.68
C SER A 336 -11.15 40.95 -27.96
N SER A 337 -10.26 41.38 -28.85
CA SER A 337 -9.07 40.60 -29.22
C SER A 337 -8.06 40.48 -28.05
N LEU A 338 -7.37 39.33 -27.97
CA LEU A 338 -6.32 39.05 -26.98
C LEU A 338 -6.76 39.13 -25.51
N LEU A 339 -8.03 38.82 -25.20
CA LEU A 339 -8.49 38.62 -23.83
C LEU A 339 -7.64 37.57 -23.10
N SER A 340 -7.19 37.91 -21.90
CA SER A 340 -6.41 37.04 -21.02
C SER A 340 -7.24 36.61 -19.83
N LYS A 341 -6.76 35.55 -19.17
CA LYS A 341 -7.22 35.16 -17.83
C LYS A 341 -7.11 36.27 -16.79
N ASP A 342 -6.15 37.18 -16.95
CA ASP A 342 -5.97 38.30 -16.00
C ASP A 342 -7.09 39.34 -16.13
N ASP A 343 -7.84 39.33 -17.23
CA ASP A 343 -9.01 40.18 -17.45
C ASP A 343 -10.29 39.62 -16.78
N GLU A 344 -10.17 38.47 -16.11
CA GLU A 344 -11.22 37.84 -15.32
C GLU A 344 -11.49 38.64 -14.03
N THR A 345 -12.29 39.70 -14.09
CA THR A 345 -12.76 40.41 -12.88
C THR A 345 -14.04 39.75 -12.34
N PRO A 346 -14.11 39.34 -11.04
CA PRO A 346 -15.26 38.59 -10.50
C PRO A 346 -16.61 39.33 -10.50
N HIS A 347 -16.66 40.60 -10.90
CA HIS A 347 -17.83 41.47 -10.72
C HIS A 347 -18.15 42.39 -11.90
N GLN A 348 -17.40 42.37 -13.00
CA GLN A 348 -17.82 43.07 -14.23
C GLN A 348 -18.53 42.08 -15.16
N LYS A 349 -19.77 42.42 -15.53
CA LYS A 349 -20.41 41.76 -16.68
C LYS A 349 -19.56 42.10 -17.90
N PHE A 350 -19.10 41.08 -18.63
CA PHE A 350 -18.53 41.28 -19.97
C PHE A 350 -19.56 42.02 -20.81
N SER A 351 -19.32 43.30 -21.06
CA SER A 351 -19.97 44.06 -22.12
C SER A 351 -19.02 44.07 -23.30
N SER A 352 -19.52 43.84 -24.51
CA SER A 352 -18.76 44.01 -25.75
C SER A 352 -18.14 45.41 -25.87
N SER A 353 -18.70 46.40 -25.16
CA SER A 353 -18.18 47.76 -25.07
C SER A 353 -17.00 47.96 -24.10
N SER A 354 -16.61 46.94 -23.31
CA SER A 354 -15.58 47.08 -22.26
C SER A 354 -14.15 46.78 -22.74
N PHE A 355 -13.98 46.12 -23.89
CA PHE A 355 -12.67 45.68 -24.36
C PHE A 355 -12.46 46.04 -25.83
N GLY A 356 -11.67 47.08 -26.07
CA GLY A 356 -11.21 47.48 -27.40
C GLY A 356 -10.00 46.65 -27.88
N PRO A 357 -9.51 46.92 -29.11
CA PRO A 357 -8.32 46.28 -29.66
C PRO A 357 -7.11 46.47 -28.74
N ARG A 358 -6.37 45.39 -28.49
CA ARG A 358 -5.20 45.41 -27.59
C ARG A 358 -3.90 45.21 -28.36
N PRO A 359 -2.83 45.96 -28.01
CA PRO A 359 -1.52 45.72 -28.59
C PRO A 359 -0.97 44.36 -28.15
N PHE A 360 -0.43 43.61 -29.11
CA PHE A 360 0.24 42.34 -28.83
C PHE A 360 1.65 42.60 -28.29
N HIS A 361 1.93 42.09 -27.09
CA HIS A 361 3.27 42.14 -26.50
C HIS A 361 3.86 40.75 -26.35
N LEU A 362 5.01 40.51 -26.98
CA LEU A 362 5.78 39.29 -26.82
C LEU A 362 6.40 39.23 -25.41
N SER A 363 5.86 38.34 -24.57
CA SER A 363 6.41 38.08 -23.24
C SER A 363 6.58 36.58 -23.03
N ARG A 364 7.75 36.18 -22.52
CA ARG A 364 8.02 34.78 -22.15
C ARG A 364 7.38 34.49 -20.79
N LYS A 365 6.32 33.69 -20.78
CA LYS A 365 5.67 33.22 -19.55
C LYS A 365 6.28 31.89 -19.09
N ARG A 366 6.33 31.67 -17.77
CA ARG A 366 6.69 30.37 -17.17
C ARG A 366 5.52 29.41 -17.34
N TRP A 367 5.79 28.10 -17.43
CA TRP A 367 4.76 27.07 -17.59
C TRP A 367 3.64 27.15 -16.54
N LEU A 368 3.99 27.39 -15.28
CA LEU A 368 3.01 27.52 -14.19
C LEU A 368 2.07 28.73 -14.33
N ALA A 369 2.39 29.71 -15.18
CA ALA A 369 1.48 30.83 -15.46
C ALA A 369 0.20 30.39 -16.18
N ALA A 370 0.21 29.22 -16.83
CA ALA A 370 -0.98 28.63 -17.45
C ALA A 370 -2.04 28.18 -16.44
N VAL A 371 -1.67 27.99 -15.16
CA VAL A 371 -2.54 27.40 -14.14
C VAL A 371 -2.96 28.45 -13.12
N SER A 372 -4.18 28.30 -12.57
CA SER A 372 -4.67 29.18 -11.50
C SER A 372 -3.77 29.10 -10.27
N ARG A 373 -3.40 30.25 -9.70
CA ARG A 373 -2.62 30.34 -8.46
C ARG A 373 -3.27 29.55 -7.31
N ARG A 374 -4.61 29.53 -7.22
CA ARG A 374 -5.34 28.73 -6.21
C ARG A 374 -5.09 27.23 -6.41
N ARG A 375 -5.25 26.71 -7.64
CA ARG A 375 -4.98 25.31 -7.97
C ARG A 375 -3.51 24.93 -7.73
N THR A 376 -2.59 25.84 -7.98
CA THR A 376 -1.16 25.67 -7.71
C THR A 376 -0.86 25.60 -6.22
N ILE A 377 -1.40 26.52 -5.43
CA ILE A 377 -1.23 26.48 -3.97
C ILE A 377 -1.82 25.17 -3.42
N THR A 378 -3.06 24.81 -3.78
CA THR A 378 -3.71 23.60 -3.28
C THR A 378 -2.89 22.34 -3.56
N ILE A 379 -2.39 22.15 -4.79
CA ILE A 379 -1.63 20.92 -5.10
C ILE A 379 -0.31 20.85 -4.33
N PHE A 380 0.44 21.96 -4.27
CA PHE A 380 1.71 21.99 -3.55
C PHE A 380 1.52 21.86 -2.04
N THR A 381 0.47 22.47 -1.47
CA THR A 381 0.15 22.31 -0.04
C THR A 381 -0.30 20.90 0.29
N THR A 382 -1.14 20.28 -0.55
CA THR A 382 -1.58 18.90 -0.34
C THR A 382 -0.40 17.94 -0.46
N ALA A 383 0.43 18.08 -1.49
CA ALA A 383 1.63 17.24 -1.65
C ALA A 383 2.62 17.42 -0.50
N ALA A 384 2.88 18.67 -0.07
CA ALA A 384 3.75 18.95 1.06
C ALA A 384 3.20 18.38 2.37
N LEU A 385 1.91 18.55 2.65
CA LEU A 385 1.27 17.99 3.83
C LEU A 385 1.34 16.46 3.83
N SER A 386 1.10 15.81 2.69
CA SER A 386 1.24 14.35 2.56
C SER A 386 2.67 13.90 2.86
N LEU A 387 3.67 14.58 2.32
CA LEU A 387 5.08 14.27 2.62
C LEU A 387 5.43 14.50 4.09
N ILE A 388 4.97 15.61 4.69
CA ILE A 388 5.19 15.91 6.12
C ILE A 388 4.57 14.81 6.99
N ILE A 389 3.34 14.39 6.71
CA ILE A 389 2.66 13.33 7.46
C ILE A 389 3.41 12.00 7.29
N CYS A 390 3.76 11.61 6.06
CA CYS A 390 4.53 10.38 5.82
C CYS A 390 5.88 10.40 6.55
N SER A 391 6.61 11.51 6.47
CA SER A 391 7.89 11.66 7.18
C SER A 391 7.72 11.65 8.70
N ALA A 392 6.70 12.33 9.23
CA ALA A 392 6.43 12.33 10.68
C ALA A 392 6.05 10.94 11.19
N LEU A 393 5.22 10.19 10.44
CA LEU A 393 4.87 8.81 10.76
C LEU A 393 6.07 7.87 10.65
N LEU A 394 6.93 8.06 9.64
CA LEU A 394 8.15 7.29 9.49
C LEU A 394 9.11 7.56 10.66
N ILE A 395 9.34 8.82 11.01
CA ILE A 395 10.17 9.22 12.16
C ILE A 395 9.58 8.66 13.46
N TYR A 396 8.27 8.78 13.65
CA TYR A 396 7.58 8.21 14.79
C TYR A 396 7.79 6.69 14.86
N ALA A 397 7.60 5.97 13.75
CA ALA A 397 7.87 4.54 13.69
C ALA A 397 9.33 4.23 14.01
N SER A 398 10.30 4.96 13.42
CA SER A 398 11.73 4.78 13.68
C SER A 398 12.11 4.86 15.16
N PHE A 399 11.44 5.73 15.92
CA PHE A 399 11.68 5.88 17.36
C PHE A 399 10.84 4.97 18.25
N ASN A 400 9.76 4.36 17.73
CA ASN A 400 8.83 3.54 18.51
C ASN A 400 8.84 2.06 18.12
N MET A 401 9.65 1.63 17.16
CA MET A 401 9.90 0.21 16.90
C MET A 401 10.63 -0.38 18.10
N LYS A 402 9.98 -1.33 18.77
CA LYS A 402 10.57 -2.06 19.88
C LYS A 402 11.60 -3.06 19.34
N GLY A 403 12.78 -3.11 19.95
CA GLY A 403 13.81 -4.09 19.58
C GLY A 403 14.56 -3.86 18.27
N ALA A 404 14.37 -2.70 17.62
CA ALA A 404 15.03 -2.37 16.37
C ALA A 404 15.64 -0.96 16.41
N LYS A 405 16.80 -0.79 15.79
CA LYS A 405 17.41 0.53 15.59
C LYS A 405 16.71 1.25 14.43
N PRO A 406 16.72 2.60 14.39
CA PRO A 406 16.18 3.35 13.26
C PRO A 406 16.74 2.95 11.88
N SER A 407 17.98 2.46 11.83
CA SER A 407 18.63 1.95 10.61
C SER A 407 17.99 0.68 10.06
N ASP A 408 17.34 -0.11 10.92
CA ASP A 408 16.92 -1.47 10.61
C ASP A 408 15.61 -1.48 9.80
N ILE A 409 14.97 -0.32 9.62
CA ILE A 409 13.82 -0.17 8.70
C ILE A 409 14.18 -0.66 7.30
N TRP A 410 15.42 -0.43 6.86
CA TRP A 410 15.88 -0.84 5.53
C TRP A 410 16.15 -2.34 5.42
N THR A 411 16.36 -3.03 6.55
CA THR A 411 16.62 -4.48 6.60
C THR A 411 15.35 -5.31 6.77
N LEU A 412 14.24 -4.72 7.20
CA LEU A 412 12.92 -5.37 7.28
C LEU A 412 12.46 -5.97 5.93
N GLY A 413 12.97 -5.44 4.82
CA GLY A 413 12.64 -5.91 3.48
C GLY A 413 11.28 -5.44 3.01
N PHE A 414 11.20 -5.06 1.73
CA PHE A 414 9.95 -4.54 1.18
C PHE A 414 8.86 -5.61 1.13
N GLY A 415 7.71 -5.32 1.75
CA GLY A 415 6.54 -6.20 1.76
C GLY A 415 6.75 -7.53 2.49
N GLN A 416 7.77 -7.64 3.35
CA GLN A 416 7.92 -8.81 4.22
C GLN A 416 7.14 -8.60 5.53
N PRO A 417 6.40 -9.63 5.97
CA PRO A 417 5.73 -9.60 7.25
C PRO A 417 6.78 -9.77 8.37
N SER A 418 6.74 -8.86 9.35
CA SER A 418 7.48 -8.98 10.60
C SER A 418 6.61 -8.58 11.79
N GLU A 419 7.05 -8.93 12.99
CA GLU A 419 6.49 -8.52 14.27
C GLU A 419 6.31 -6.99 14.38
N ASN A 420 7.24 -6.23 13.79
CA ASN A 420 7.23 -4.77 13.78
C ASN A 420 6.25 -4.15 12.77
N THR A 421 5.78 -4.92 11.80
CA THR A 421 4.80 -4.47 10.79
C THR A 421 3.35 -4.76 11.16
N LEU A 422 3.12 -5.36 12.33
CA LEU A 422 1.77 -5.67 12.82
C LEU A 422 1.05 -4.39 13.29
N ILE A 423 -0.18 -4.19 12.81
CA ILE A 423 -1.01 -3.05 13.21
C ILE A 423 -1.63 -3.33 14.59
N THR A 424 -1.09 -2.70 15.64
CA THR A 424 -1.45 -2.99 17.05
C THR A 424 -2.14 -1.83 17.80
N PHE A 425 -2.66 -0.79 17.13
CA PHE A 425 -3.20 0.42 17.80
C PHE A 425 -4.40 0.19 18.74
N ALA A 426 -4.37 0.83 19.92
CA ALA A 426 -5.29 0.66 21.05
C ALA A 426 -6.80 0.78 20.74
N GLY A 427 -7.20 1.67 19.82
CA GLY A 427 -8.62 1.87 19.46
C GLY A 427 -9.24 0.76 18.60
N ILE A 428 -8.41 -0.03 17.90
CA ILE A 428 -8.82 -1.13 17.01
C ILE A 428 -8.84 -2.47 17.77
N ARG A 429 -8.20 -2.55 18.95
CA ARG A 429 -7.99 -3.78 19.75
C ARG A 429 -9.27 -4.50 20.16
N ARG A 430 -10.38 -3.80 20.45
CA ARG A 430 -11.69 -4.46 20.76
C ARG A 430 -12.37 -5.08 19.53
N ARG A 431 -11.92 -4.75 18.31
CA ARG A 431 -12.52 -5.19 17.04
C ARG A 431 -11.69 -6.24 16.28
N MET A 432 -10.44 -6.50 16.66
CA MET A 432 -9.56 -7.44 15.95
C MET A 432 -10.09 -8.90 15.97
N ILE A 433 -10.84 -9.27 17.02
CA ILE A 433 -11.50 -10.58 17.14
C ILE A 433 -12.76 -10.69 16.24
N ARG A 434 -13.22 -9.57 15.65
CA ARG A 434 -14.40 -9.51 14.78
C ARG A 434 -14.00 -9.16 13.34
N THR A 435 -14.80 -9.60 12.38
CA THR A 435 -14.67 -9.24 10.94
C THR A 435 -14.55 -7.74 10.66
N ALA A 436 -15.03 -6.89 11.57
CA ALA A 436 -14.86 -5.43 11.53
C ALA A 436 -13.39 -4.95 11.65
N GLY A 437 -12.50 -5.74 12.29
CA GLY A 437 -11.08 -5.43 12.41
C GLY A 437 -10.34 -5.47 11.07
N LEU A 438 -10.66 -6.46 10.21
CA LEU A 438 -10.06 -6.58 8.88
C LEU A 438 -10.40 -5.38 7.99
N LEU A 439 -11.67 -4.96 7.96
CA LEU A 439 -12.09 -3.80 7.16
C LEU A 439 -11.40 -2.51 7.62
N SER A 440 -11.26 -2.31 8.93
CA SER A 440 -10.54 -1.15 9.48
C SER A 440 -9.07 -1.15 9.04
N ASN A 441 -8.40 -2.29 9.11
CA ASN A 441 -6.99 -2.41 8.71
C ASN A 441 -6.83 -2.15 7.21
N VAL A 442 -7.75 -2.67 6.39
CA VAL A 442 -7.78 -2.42 4.94
C VAL A 442 -7.92 -0.93 4.65
N LEU A 443 -8.85 -0.23 5.31
CA LEU A 443 -9.04 1.21 5.09
C LEU A 443 -7.79 2.02 5.48
N ILE A 444 -7.17 1.70 6.62
CA ILE A 444 -5.95 2.39 7.08
C ILE A 444 -4.81 2.17 6.10
N ALA A 445 -4.53 0.92 5.75
CA ALA A 445 -3.43 0.55 4.85
C ALA A 445 -3.58 1.14 3.44
N ASN A 446 -4.81 1.29 2.94
CA ASN A 446 -5.07 1.83 1.59
C ASN A 446 -5.39 3.33 1.57
N SER A 447 -5.59 3.99 2.71
CA SER A 447 -5.86 5.44 2.74
C SER A 447 -4.79 6.31 2.04
N PRO A 448 -3.47 6.00 2.10
CA PRO A 448 -2.48 6.76 1.35
C PRO A 448 -2.68 6.68 -0.17
N GLN A 449 -3.19 5.55 -0.69
CA GLN A 449 -3.45 5.36 -2.11
C GLN A 449 -4.52 6.34 -2.62
N LEU A 450 -5.55 6.62 -1.81
CA LEU A 450 -6.58 7.61 -2.15
C LEU A 450 -5.99 9.03 -2.24
N VAL A 451 -5.12 9.40 -1.29
CA VAL A 451 -4.44 10.71 -1.29
C VAL A 451 -3.52 10.85 -2.50
N LEU A 452 -2.70 9.83 -2.80
CA LEU A 452 -1.82 9.81 -3.97
C LEU A 452 -2.62 9.92 -5.27
N SER A 453 -3.81 9.31 -5.34
CA SER A 453 -4.68 9.38 -6.51
C SER A 453 -5.23 10.80 -6.74
N PHE A 454 -5.56 11.52 -5.66
CA PHE A 454 -5.96 12.93 -5.75
C PHE A 454 -4.80 13.83 -6.22
N ILE A 455 -3.59 13.58 -5.72
CA ILE A 455 -2.37 14.29 -6.17
C ILE A 455 -2.14 14.00 -7.66
N TYR A 456 -2.22 12.74 -8.08
CA TYR A 456 -2.07 12.34 -9.48
C TYR A 456 -3.06 13.06 -10.40
N PHE A 457 -4.36 13.04 -10.06
CA PHE A 457 -5.39 13.72 -10.86
C PHE A 457 -5.12 15.22 -10.97
N SER A 458 -4.70 15.84 -9.86
CA SER A 458 -4.33 17.26 -9.83
C SER A 458 -3.11 17.54 -10.71
N CYS A 459 -2.05 16.73 -10.62
CA CYS A 459 -0.87 16.83 -11.47
C CYS A 459 -1.22 16.71 -12.95
N ASN A 460 -2.06 15.73 -13.30
CA ASN A 460 -2.52 15.53 -14.68
C ASN A 460 -3.28 16.76 -15.21
N ALA A 461 -4.14 17.37 -14.40
CA ALA A 461 -4.85 18.60 -14.77
C ALA A 461 -3.88 19.77 -15.00
N HIS A 462 -2.86 19.93 -14.14
CA HIS A 462 -1.82 20.96 -14.29
C HIS A 462 -1.01 20.79 -15.57
N LEU A 463 -0.51 19.58 -15.83
CA LEU A 463 0.25 19.27 -17.03
C LEU A 463 -0.60 19.49 -18.30
N THR A 464 -1.87 19.11 -18.26
CA THR A 464 -2.79 19.34 -19.39
C THR A 464 -2.97 20.83 -19.67
N SER A 465 -3.17 21.67 -18.64
CA SER A 465 -3.27 23.13 -18.81
C SER A 465 -1.97 23.75 -19.34
N MET A 466 -0.83 23.28 -18.86
CA MET A 466 0.50 23.69 -19.32
C MET A 466 0.71 23.39 -20.81
N LEU A 467 0.38 22.17 -21.23
CA LEU A 467 0.49 21.74 -22.62
C LEU A 467 -0.50 22.48 -23.53
N ALA A 468 -1.73 22.69 -23.06
CA ALA A 468 -2.74 23.47 -23.78
C ALA A 468 -2.26 24.92 -24.02
N ALA A 469 -1.75 25.60 -22.98
CA ALA A 469 -1.22 26.95 -23.14
C ALA A 469 -0.02 27.02 -24.09
N ARG A 470 0.86 26.00 -24.07
CA ARG A 470 1.97 25.89 -25.02
C ARG A 470 1.48 25.70 -26.45
N GLU A 471 0.49 24.84 -26.67
CA GLU A 471 -0.13 24.61 -27.98
C GLU A 471 -0.68 25.92 -28.54
N TRP A 472 -1.52 26.62 -27.75
CA TRP A 472 -2.07 27.94 -28.09
C TRP A 472 -0.98 28.96 -28.44
N SER A 473 0.03 29.09 -27.58
CA SER A 473 1.14 30.04 -27.78
C SER A 473 1.98 29.74 -29.03
N SER A 474 2.01 28.47 -29.47
CA SER A 474 2.82 28.08 -30.62
C SER A 474 2.23 28.53 -31.95
N PHE A 475 0.91 28.71 -32.03
CA PHE A 475 0.25 29.25 -33.22
C PHE A 475 0.64 30.70 -33.51
N ALA A 476 1.03 31.47 -32.49
CA ALA A 476 1.53 32.84 -32.67
C ALA A 476 2.89 32.92 -33.37
N LYS A 477 3.69 31.85 -33.32
CA LYS A 477 5.06 31.82 -33.89
C LYS A 477 5.17 31.02 -35.17
N THR A 478 4.37 29.96 -35.28
CA THR A 478 4.51 28.95 -36.34
C THR A 478 3.14 28.51 -36.81
N ARG A 479 2.95 28.49 -38.14
CA ARG A 479 1.75 27.91 -38.76
C ARG A 479 1.77 26.40 -38.56
N LYS A 480 0.68 25.85 -38.04
CA LYS A 480 0.52 24.42 -37.75
C LYS A 480 -0.93 24.02 -38.01
N GLY A 481 -1.15 22.76 -38.39
CA GLY A 481 -2.49 22.19 -38.45
C GLY A 481 -3.15 22.16 -37.08
N LEU A 482 -4.47 22.33 -37.05
CA LEU A 482 -5.27 22.23 -35.83
C LEU A 482 -5.57 20.77 -35.53
N ARG A 483 -5.42 20.36 -34.26
CA ARG A 483 -5.88 19.05 -33.80
C ARG A 483 -7.37 19.15 -33.46
N CYS A 484 -8.21 18.78 -34.41
CA CYS A 484 -9.66 18.81 -34.29
C CYS A 484 -10.24 17.41 -34.45
N ARG A 485 -11.37 17.12 -33.78
CA ARG A 485 -12.07 15.83 -33.96
C ARG A 485 -13.15 15.87 -35.02
N TRP A 486 -13.66 17.06 -35.34
CA TRP A 486 -14.69 17.24 -36.35
C TRP A 486 -14.10 18.01 -37.53
N GLY A 487 -13.80 17.28 -38.61
CA GLY A 487 -13.63 17.86 -39.94
C GLY A 487 -14.95 17.71 -40.67
N ASN A 488 -15.53 18.80 -41.15
CA ASN A 488 -16.62 18.71 -42.11
C ASN A 488 -16.07 18.04 -43.37
N GLY A 489 -16.42 16.77 -43.59
CA GLY A 489 -16.26 16.06 -44.86
C GLY A 489 -14.82 15.84 -45.32
N GLU A 490 -14.49 14.56 -45.50
CA GLU A 490 -13.25 14.05 -46.09
C GLU A 490 -12.03 14.06 -45.17
N GLY A 491 -11.35 12.90 -45.12
CA GLY A 491 -10.13 12.69 -44.38
C GLY A 491 -9.02 13.61 -44.91
N MET A 492 -8.93 14.81 -44.35
CA MET A 492 -7.77 15.67 -44.51
C MET A 492 -7.58 16.45 -43.22
N ILE A 493 -6.34 16.46 -42.76
CA ILE A 493 -5.80 17.45 -41.84
C ILE A 493 -5.98 18.81 -42.53
N GLY A 494 -7.14 19.43 -42.37
CA GLY A 494 -7.43 20.77 -42.90
C GLY A 494 -6.53 21.78 -42.20
N MET A 495 -5.45 22.20 -42.86
CA MET A 495 -4.60 23.30 -42.42
C MET A 495 -5.39 24.62 -42.49
N ILE A 496 -6.12 24.95 -41.44
CA ILE A 496 -6.57 26.33 -41.23
C ILE A 496 -5.37 27.09 -40.65
N SER A 497 -4.64 27.79 -41.53
CA SER A 497 -3.54 28.67 -41.14
C SER A 497 -4.09 29.98 -40.60
N LEU A 498 -4.09 30.16 -39.28
CA LEU A 498 -4.38 31.46 -38.65
C LEU A 498 -3.35 32.52 -39.10
N ARG A 499 -3.84 33.62 -39.69
CA ARG A 499 -3.06 34.82 -39.99
C ARG A 499 -3.41 35.88 -38.95
N ALA A 500 -2.42 36.36 -38.19
CA ALA A 500 -2.51 37.69 -37.62
C ALA A 500 -2.16 38.66 -38.76
N ASP A 501 -3.17 39.21 -39.43
CA ASP A 501 -2.95 40.26 -40.42
C ASP A 501 -2.60 41.54 -39.68
N THR A 502 -1.31 41.86 -39.59
CA THR A 502 -0.82 43.16 -39.11
C THR A 502 -0.88 44.21 -40.24
N ARG A 503 -2.04 44.34 -40.88
CA ARG A 503 -2.33 45.47 -41.77
C ARG A 503 -3.46 46.30 -41.14
N HIS A 504 -3.08 47.29 -40.35
CA HIS A 504 -3.54 48.66 -40.48
C HIS A 504 -2.53 49.58 -39.80
#